data_AF-A0A410NY58-F1
#
_entry.id   AF-A0A410NY58-F1
#
_cell.length_a   1.000
_cell.length_b   1.000
_cell.length_c   1.000
_cell.angle_alpha   90.00
_cell.angle_beta   90.00
_cell.angle_gamma   90.00
#
_symmetry.space_group_name_H-M   'P 1'
#
loop_
_entity.id
_entity.type
_entity.pdbx_description
1 polymer ?
#
loop_
_entity_poly.entity_id
_entity_poly.type
_entity_poly.pdbx_seq_one_letter_code
_entity_poly.pdbx_strand_id
1 'polypeptide(L)'
;MHAAMTTIASSRSLEADRVVAAAMALVTEVGLGGLTMRDLAQAVGKSTTVIVNLFGAKAGLIEAIAFRAFEQDEAYHEAFFAAVDDLALSRDSLLALTARYLRERAAFSADFARVWEELLVSPDPAAFLPPLLRRWDLMRRDAWTAFLSRRPGLEAFGEAISTYLIIEQFYFGALGGRSDYEAIAAEGLGGLIDRAFGRPDDPASATESYIDRMVIPKAPSDGLEPDSIKRRLLDVAADQILSGGVGIVTNRSVSTEVGTSTSTIAYHWADMRRFVIDAVWHAVFREMPRYLDYRHPLGAGPPDVQRWGEMMALTLETPADGERGFYVKYARLIAQVCLQARRDPSFQELAMILRGPEGGGNYTNRGELWPPQFDLTRRAATRFALWIKGAAIMAAATGDAPDAARLQTVAKTLVTQRD
;
A
#
# COMPACT_ATOMS: atom_id res chain seq x y z
N MET A 1 27.57 34.50 27.78
CA MET A 1 27.60 33.05 27.41
C MET A 1 26.24 32.50 27.01
N HIS A 2 25.14 32.81 27.71
CA HIS A 2 23.81 32.27 27.40
C HIS A 2 23.31 32.63 25.98
N ALA A 3 23.39 33.90 25.56
CA ALA A 3 22.96 34.34 24.22
C ALA A 3 23.72 33.68 23.05
N ALA A 4 25.05 33.49 23.18
CA ALA A 4 25.85 32.85 22.14
C ALA A 4 25.54 31.35 21.98
N MET A 5 25.24 30.64 23.09
CA MET A 5 24.81 29.24 23.03
C MET A 5 23.42 29.11 22.38
N THR A 6 22.49 30.05 22.66
CA THR A 6 21.17 30.08 22.02
C THR A 6 21.26 30.35 20.52
N THR A 7 22.13 31.26 20.07
CA THR A 7 22.33 31.55 18.64
C THR A 7 22.99 30.38 17.89
N ILE A 8 23.96 29.69 18.50
CA ILE A 8 24.61 28.52 17.89
C ILE A 8 23.65 27.32 17.83
N ALA A 9 22.85 27.10 18.88
CA ALA A 9 21.82 26.07 18.88
C ALA A 9 20.74 26.33 17.81
N SER A 10 20.31 27.60 17.66
CA SER A 10 19.39 28.03 16.61
C SER A 10 19.96 27.83 15.21
N SER A 11 21.23 28.19 14.97
CA SER A 11 21.89 27.96 13.68
C SER A 11 22.03 26.48 13.33
N ARG A 12 22.36 25.64 14.32
CA ARG A 12 22.49 24.18 14.13
C ARG A 12 21.13 23.53 13.85
N SER A 13 20.06 23.98 14.51
CA SER A 13 18.68 23.54 14.23
C SER A 13 18.26 23.88 12.81
N LEU A 14 18.45 25.13 12.39
CA LEU A 14 18.12 25.58 11.03
C LEU A 14 18.91 24.81 9.95
N GLU A 15 20.17 24.45 10.23
CA GLU A 15 20.96 23.62 9.32
C GLU A 15 20.44 22.18 9.27
N ALA A 16 20.07 21.60 10.42
CA ALA A 16 19.46 20.28 10.46
C ALA A 16 18.14 20.24 9.66
N ASP A 17 17.27 21.23 9.83
CA ASP A 17 15.99 21.32 9.12
C ASP A 17 16.18 21.38 7.60
N ARG A 18 17.17 22.16 7.13
CA ARG A 18 17.52 22.24 5.70
C ARG A 18 18.01 20.92 5.16
N VAL A 19 18.83 20.20 5.92
CA VAL A 19 19.33 18.88 5.51
C VAL A 19 18.20 17.86 5.47
N VAL A 20 17.30 17.86 6.45
CA VAL A 20 16.12 16.97 6.45
C VAL A 20 15.22 17.24 5.26
N ALA A 21 14.91 18.51 4.96
CA ALA A 21 14.10 18.87 3.80
C ALA A 21 14.74 18.42 2.48
N ALA A 22 16.06 18.60 2.31
CA ALA A 22 16.78 18.11 1.14
C ALA A 22 16.76 16.57 1.05
N ALA A 23 16.84 15.88 2.18
CA ALA A 23 16.75 14.42 2.22
C ALA A 23 15.36 13.92 1.85
N MET A 24 14.28 14.59 2.29
CA MET A 24 12.90 14.27 1.90
C MET A 24 12.68 14.45 0.39
N ALA A 25 13.23 15.51 -0.19
CA ALA A 25 13.21 15.71 -1.64
C ALA A 25 13.95 14.58 -2.39
N LEU A 26 15.13 14.19 -1.93
CA LEU A 26 15.87 13.05 -2.51
C LEU A 26 15.10 11.73 -2.36
N VAL A 27 14.45 11.46 -1.23
CA VAL A 27 13.61 10.26 -1.04
C VAL A 27 12.47 10.21 -2.07
N THR A 28 11.90 11.36 -2.44
CA THR A 28 10.87 11.43 -3.48
C THR A 28 11.40 10.98 -4.85
N GLU A 29 12.67 11.25 -5.15
CA GLU A 29 13.30 10.90 -6.42
C GLU A 29 13.81 9.44 -6.44
N VAL A 30 14.60 9.05 -5.43
CA VAL A 30 15.37 7.79 -5.44
C VAL A 30 14.91 6.77 -4.40
N GLY A 31 13.95 7.13 -3.54
CA GLY A 31 13.50 6.29 -2.44
C GLY A 31 14.41 6.29 -1.22
N LEU A 32 13.92 5.70 -0.13
CA LEU A 32 14.67 5.62 1.13
C LEU A 32 15.88 4.69 1.02
N GLY A 33 15.73 3.62 0.24
CA GLY A 33 16.83 2.70 -0.09
C GLY A 33 17.96 3.40 -0.84
N GLY A 34 17.63 4.26 -1.81
CA GLY A 34 18.58 5.00 -2.65
C GLY A 34 19.24 6.18 -1.95
N LEU A 35 18.70 6.68 -0.83
CA LEU A 35 19.28 7.80 -0.08
C LEU A 35 20.67 7.43 0.47
N THR A 36 21.72 8.10 -0.01
CA THR A 36 23.08 7.96 0.55
C THR A 36 23.53 9.25 1.22
N MET A 37 24.39 9.14 2.25
CA MET A 37 24.97 10.30 2.93
C MET A 37 25.80 11.17 1.97
N ARG A 38 26.40 10.56 0.96
CA ARG A 38 27.22 11.23 -0.05
C ARG A 38 26.36 12.10 -0.96
N ASP A 39 25.28 11.53 -1.51
CA ASP A 39 24.41 12.24 -2.44
C ASP A 39 23.67 13.38 -1.71
N LEU A 40 23.26 13.13 -0.46
CA LEU A 40 22.70 14.19 0.39
C LEU A 40 23.71 15.31 0.65
N ALA A 41 24.93 14.99 1.04
CA ALA A 41 25.97 15.98 1.29
C ALA A 41 26.26 16.82 0.03
N GLN A 42 26.29 16.20 -1.15
CA GLN A 42 26.41 16.89 -2.42
C GLN A 42 25.21 17.81 -2.68
N ALA A 43 23.98 17.32 -2.48
CA ALA A 43 22.76 18.10 -2.71
C ALA A 43 22.67 19.35 -1.82
N VAL A 44 23.17 19.29 -0.58
CA VAL A 44 23.19 20.45 0.33
C VAL A 44 24.49 21.27 0.30
N GLY A 45 25.46 20.89 -0.56
CA GLY A 45 26.76 21.57 -0.66
C GLY A 45 27.62 21.46 0.61
N LYS A 46 27.59 20.31 1.29
CA LYS A 46 28.32 20.03 2.54
C LYS A 46 29.20 18.78 2.42
N SER A 47 30.06 18.55 3.41
CA SER A 47 30.77 17.28 3.53
C SER A 47 29.88 16.25 4.23
N THR A 48 30.12 14.97 3.96
CA THR A 48 29.46 13.86 4.67
C THR A 48 29.68 13.93 6.19
N THR A 49 30.85 14.43 6.63
CA THR A 49 31.16 14.67 8.04
C THR A 49 30.20 15.63 8.72
N VAL A 50 29.76 16.70 8.03
CA VAL A 50 28.77 17.64 8.60
C VAL A 50 27.44 16.93 8.85
N ILE A 51 26.99 16.11 7.89
CA ILE A 51 25.74 15.37 8.02
C ILE A 51 25.83 14.33 9.15
N VAL A 52 26.96 13.64 9.27
CA VAL A 52 27.24 12.70 10.37
C VAL A 52 27.29 13.42 11.72
N ASN A 53 27.82 14.63 11.79
CA ASN A 53 27.81 15.41 13.03
C ASN A 53 26.40 15.88 13.46
N LEU A 54 25.47 16.00 12.51
CA LEU A 54 24.08 16.38 12.79
C LEU A 54 23.22 15.18 13.20
N PHE A 55 23.35 14.05 12.50
CA PHE A 55 22.42 12.92 12.63
C PHE A 55 23.07 11.59 13.03
N GLY A 56 24.40 11.56 13.21
CA GLY A 56 25.15 10.33 13.42
C GLY A 56 25.19 9.48 12.16
N ALA A 57 24.43 8.38 12.15
CA ALA A 57 24.37 7.44 11.05
C ALA A 57 23.14 7.68 10.15
N LYS A 58 23.06 6.98 9.01
CA LYS A 58 21.87 6.99 8.12
C LYS A 58 20.58 6.71 8.90
N ALA A 59 20.62 5.83 9.90
CA ALA A 59 19.46 5.53 10.75
C ALA A 59 18.93 6.76 11.49
N GLY A 60 19.81 7.59 12.08
CA GLY A 60 19.40 8.82 12.76
C GLY A 60 18.86 9.89 11.80
N LEU A 61 19.35 9.91 10.55
CA LEU A 61 18.78 10.74 9.49
C LEU A 61 17.37 10.27 9.09
N ILE A 62 17.16 8.95 8.93
CA ILE A 62 15.84 8.38 8.62
C ILE A 62 14.85 8.70 9.74
N GLU A 63 15.28 8.61 11.00
CA GLU A 63 14.47 9.01 12.15
C GLU A 63 14.06 10.49 12.07
N ALA A 64 15.01 11.40 11.84
CA ALA A 64 14.72 12.82 11.68
C ALA A 64 13.75 13.12 10.52
N ILE A 65 13.92 12.43 9.39
CA ILE A 65 13.01 12.53 8.24
C ILE A 65 11.60 12.04 8.60
N ALA A 66 11.48 10.93 9.31
CA ALA A 66 10.19 10.37 9.71
C ALA A 66 9.43 11.32 10.67
N PHE A 67 10.11 11.92 11.64
CA PHE A 67 9.50 12.92 12.52
C PHE A 67 9.09 14.18 11.75
N ARG A 68 9.93 14.67 10.83
CA ARG A 68 9.57 15.81 10.00
C ARG A 68 8.38 15.53 9.10
N ALA A 69 8.32 14.34 8.50
CA ALA A 69 7.18 13.90 7.71
C ALA A 69 5.91 13.76 8.56
N PHE A 70 6.02 13.39 9.85
CA PHE A 70 4.89 13.36 10.77
C PHE A 70 4.31 14.76 11.00
N GLU A 71 5.17 15.72 11.35
CA GLU A 71 4.75 17.11 11.58
C GLU A 71 4.11 17.74 10.34
N GLN A 72 4.68 17.50 9.16
CA GLN A 72 4.11 18.00 7.90
C GLN A 72 2.76 17.35 7.59
N ASP A 73 2.61 16.06 7.87
CA ASP A 73 1.35 15.35 7.63
C ASP A 73 0.24 15.80 8.60
N GLU A 74 0.60 16.06 9.86
CA GLU A 74 -0.31 16.64 10.86
C GLU A 74 -0.79 18.03 10.42
N ALA A 75 0.14 18.93 10.07
CA ALA A 75 -0.18 20.26 9.57
C ALA A 75 -1.00 20.22 8.27
N TYR A 76 -0.73 19.26 7.39
CA TYR A 76 -1.52 19.04 6.18
C TYR A 76 -2.97 18.69 6.51
N HIS A 77 -3.22 17.75 7.43
CA HIS A 77 -4.59 17.36 7.78
C HIS A 77 -5.36 18.50 8.45
N GLU A 78 -4.71 19.26 9.35
CA GLU A 78 -5.30 20.45 9.96
C GLU A 78 -5.73 21.46 8.89
N ALA A 79 -4.81 21.84 7.99
CA ALA A 79 -5.09 22.80 6.93
C ALA A 79 -6.14 22.28 5.93
N PHE A 80 -6.07 21.00 5.56
CA PHE A 80 -6.96 20.39 4.59
C PHE A 80 -8.42 20.40 5.07
N PHE A 81 -8.66 20.02 6.32
CA PHE A 81 -10.03 20.00 6.87
C PHE A 81 -10.51 21.39 7.31
N ALA A 82 -9.64 22.26 7.82
CA ALA A 82 -9.99 23.66 8.12
C ALA A 82 -10.48 24.41 6.87
N ALA A 83 -9.89 24.14 5.70
CA ALA A 83 -10.30 24.76 4.43
C ALA A 83 -11.73 24.38 3.97
N VAL A 84 -12.33 23.35 4.55
CA VAL A 84 -13.67 22.86 4.20
C VAL A 84 -14.59 22.72 5.43
N ASP A 85 -14.27 23.42 6.53
CA ASP A 85 -15.03 23.29 7.76
C ASP A 85 -16.48 23.79 7.62
N ASP A 86 -16.71 24.81 6.80
CA ASP A 86 -18.06 25.31 6.51
C ASP A 86 -18.79 24.55 5.39
N LEU A 87 -18.11 23.62 4.71
CA LEU A 87 -18.68 22.91 3.57
C LEU A 87 -19.72 21.88 4.03
N ALA A 88 -20.95 21.94 3.54
CA ALA A 88 -21.97 20.95 3.84
C ALA A 88 -21.51 19.52 3.46
N LEU A 89 -21.64 18.57 4.39
CA LEU A 89 -21.30 17.15 4.16
C LEU A 89 -22.43 16.43 3.43
N SER A 90 -22.39 16.50 2.11
CA SER A 90 -23.21 15.73 1.18
C SER A 90 -22.39 14.57 0.59
N ARG A 91 -23.07 13.64 -0.08
CA ARG A 91 -22.42 12.53 -0.79
C ARG A 91 -21.39 13.06 -1.79
N ASP A 92 -21.79 14.03 -2.62
CA ASP A 92 -20.94 14.52 -3.70
C ASP A 92 -19.78 15.38 -3.18
N SER A 93 -20.00 16.17 -2.13
CA SER A 93 -18.91 16.93 -1.51
C SER A 93 -17.90 16.01 -0.81
N LEU A 94 -18.33 14.93 -0.15
CA LEU A 94 -17.41 13.95 0.44
C LEU A 94 -16.61 13.21 -0.65
N LEU A 95 -17.26 12.76 -1.73
CA LEU A 95 -16.56 12.11 -2.85
C LEU A 95 -15.52 13.05 -3.48
N ALA A 96 -15.89 14.29 -3.76
CA ALA A 96 -14.98 15.28 -4.32
C ALA A 96 -13.79 15.57 -3.38
N LEU A 97 -14.05 15.67 -2.07
CA LEU A 97 -13.02 15.90 -1.06
C LEU A 97 -12.06 14.71 -0.95
N THR A 98 -12.57 13.48 -0.91
CA THR A 98 -11.74 12.27 -0.86
C THR A 98 -10.88 12.11 -2.11
N ALA A 99 -11.42 12.39 -3.30
CA ALA A 99 -10.64 12.41 -4.54
C ALA A 99 -9.57 13.52 -4.54
N ARG A 100 -9.90 14.70 -4.00
CA ARG A 100 -8.93 15.80 -3.83
C ARG A 100 -7.80 15.42 -2.87
N TYR A 101 -8.13 14.80 -1.73
CA TYR A 101 -7.17 14.32 -0.74
C TYR A 101 -6.12 13.39 -1.38
N LEU A 102 -6.55 12.41 -2.19
CA LEU A 102 -5.62 11.52 -2.90
C LEU A 102 -4.72 12.28 -3.87
N ARG A 103 -5.27 13.22 -4.64
CA ARG A 103 -4.51 14.02 -5.61
C ARG A 103 -3.45 14.88 -4.93
N GLU A 104 -3.79 15.58 -3.85
CA GLU A 104 -2.84 16.42 -3.12
C GLU A 104 -1.70 15.59 -2.51
N ARG A 105 -2.02 14.42 -1.95
CA ARG A 105 -1.00 13.52 -1.38
C ARG A 105 -0.16 12.79 -2.41
N ALA A 106 -0.64 12.64 -3.63
CA ALA A 106 0.12 12.05 -4.72
C ALA A 106 1.04 13.04 -5.44
N ALA A 107 0.78 14.35 -5.29
CA ALA A 107 1.55 15.42 -5.90
C ALA A 107 3.03 15.35 -5.49
N PHE A 108 3.90 15.82 -6.39
CA PHE A 108 5.35 15.85 -6.14
C PHE A 108 5.72 16.68 -4.90
N SER A 109 4.94 17.72 -4.59
CA SER A 109 5.12 18.57 -3.41
C SER A 109 4.75 17.90 -2.08
N ALA A 110 4.10 16.74 -2.10
CA ALA A 110 3.74 15.99 -0.89
C ALA A 110 4.83 14.95 -0.57
N ASP A 111 6.06 15.42 -0.39
CA ASP A 111 7.24 14.62 -0.05
C ASP A 111 7.06 13.83 1.26
N PHE A 112 6.38 14.40 2.27
CA PHE A 112 5.99 13.70 3.50
C PHE A 112 5.19 12.42 3.22
N ALA A 113 4.28 12.44 2.24
CA ALA A 113 3.51 11.27 1.88
C ALA A 113 4.38 10.19 1.22
N ARG A 114 5.42 10.59 0.47
CA ARG A 114 6.40 9.68 -0.14
C ARG A 114 7.25 8.99 0.92
N VAL A 115 7.69 9.75 1.93
CA VAL A 115 8.42 9.21 3.08
C VAL A 115 7.59 8.12 3.77
N TRP A 116 6.31 8.38 4.05
CA TRP A 116 5.44 7.38 4.68
C TRP A 116 5.27 6.12 3.86
N GLU A 117 5.08 6.26 2.54
CA GLU A 117 4.95 5.11 1.66
C GLU A 117 6.19 4.21 1.67
N GLU A 118 7.40 4.79 1.69
CA GLU A 118 8.66 4.05 1.81
C GLU A 118 8.81 3.38 3.19
N LEU A 119 8.43 4.08 4.26
CA LEU A 119 8.53 3.57 5.63
C LEU A 119 7.55 2.40 5.87
N LEU A 120 6.34 2.46 5.32
CA LEU A 120 5.32 1.41 5.45
C LEU A 120 5.73 0.06 4.87
N VAL A 121 6.57 0.07 3.83
CA VAL A 121 7.00 -1.16 3.14
C VAL A 121 8.38 -1.63 3.56
N SER A 122 9.03 -0.93 4.50
CA SER A 122 10.38 -1.26 4.96
C SER A 122 10.43 -2.69 5.50
N PRO A 123 11.34 -3.56 4.99
CA PRO A 123 11.41 -4.95 5.42
C PRO A 123 11.98 -5.14 6.82
N ASP A 124 12.79 -4.19 7.29
CA ASP A 124 13.41 -4.20 8.60
C ASP A 124 13.23 -2.81 9.23
N PRO A 125 12.07 -2.55 9.88
CA PRO A 125 11.78 -1.25 10.47
C PRO A 125 12.66 -1.03 11.70
N ALA A 126 13.35 0.10 11.75
CA ALA A 126 14.07 0.53 12.94
C ALA A 126 13.14 0.65 14.16
N ALA A 127 13.65 0.42 15.37
CA ALA A 127 12.84 0.31 16.58
C ALA A 127 11.95 1.54 16.90
N PHE A 128 12.33 2.74 16.45
CA PHE A 128 11.52 3.96 16.64
C PHE A 128 10.26 3.98 15.76
N LEU A 129 10.26 3.23 14.65
CA LEU A 129 9.27 3.39 13.58
C LEU A 129 7.89 2.82 13.91
N PRO A 130 7.73 1.60 14.48
CA PRO A 130 6.40 1.06 14.79
C PRO A 130 5.57 1.97 15.73
N PRO A 131 6.10 2.51 16.85
CA PRO A 131 5.37 3.49 17.66
C PRO A 131 4.99 4.77 16.91
N LEU A 132 5.86 5.27 16.04
CA LEU A 132 5.60 6.46 15.24
C LEU A 132 4.50 6.22 14.20
N LEU A 133 4.51 5.05 13.54
CA LEU A 133 3.47 4.66 12.58
C LEU A 133 2.10 4.47 13.24
N ARG A 134 2.04 3.95 14.46
CA ARG A 134 0.79 3.91 15.25
C ARG A 134 0.24 5.32 15.47
N ARG A 135 1.10 6.27 15.87
CA ARG A 135 0.69 7.68 16.07
C ARG A 135 0.22 8.31 14.76
N TRP A 136 0.92 8.04 13.66
CA TRP A 136 0.55 8.53 12.33
C TRP A 136 -0.81 8.01 11.87
N ASP A 137 -1.06 6.71 12.01
CA ASP A 137 -2.33 6.07 11.65
C ASP A 137 -3.48 6.59 12.51
N LEU A 138 -3.27 6.74 13.83
CA LEU A 138 -4.23 7.37 14.73
C LEU A 138 -4.54 8.82 14.34
N MET A 139 -3.52 9.65 14.09
CA MET A 139 -3.72 11.04 13.65
C MET A 139 -4.59 11.13 12.39
N ARG A 140 -4.34 10.27 11.39
CA ARG A 140 -5.14 10.23 10.15
C ARG A 140 -6.58 9.78 10.41
N ARG A 141 -6.77 8.75 11.23
CA ARG A 141 -8.10 8.23 11.61
C ARG A 141 -8.90 9.27 12.37
N ASP A 142 -8.28 9.94 13.34
CA ASP A 142 -8.92 10.93 14.18
C ASP A 142 -9.34 12.14 13.34
N ALA A 143 -8.48 12.60 12.41
CA ALA A 143 -8.81 13.70 11.51
C ALA A 143 -10.03 13.38 10.62
N TRP A 144 -10.07 12.20 9.99
CA TRP A 144 -11.23 11.76 9.21
C TRP A 144 -12.47 11.55 10.08
N THR A 145 -12.34 10.93 11.24
CA THR A 145 -13.46 10.68 12.16
C THR A 145 -14.06 11.98 12.67
N ALA A 146 -13.23 12.94 13.10
CA ALA A 146 -13.66 14.25 13.56
C ALA A 146 -14.41 15.01 12.47
N PHE A 147 -13.87 15.02 11.25
CA PHE A 147 -14.53 15.66 10.11
C PHE A 147 -15.89 15.02 9.79
N LEU A 148 -15.95 13.68 9.73
CA LEU A 148 -17.20 12.96 9.42
C LEU A 148 -18.24 13.08 10.53
N SER A 149 -17.84 13.22 11.79
CA SER A 149 -18.72 13.37 12.96
C SER A 149 -19.63 14.59 12.89
N ARG A 150 -19.34 15.54 12.00
CA ARG A 150 -20.23 16.68 11.70
C ARG A 150 -21.57 16.25 11.08
N ARG A 151 -21.69 15.00 10.60
CA ARG A 151 -22.94 14.41 10.14
C ARG A 151 -23.20 13.10 10.90
N PRO A 152 -24.32 13.00 11.64
CA PRO A 152 -24.64 11.80 12.41
C PRO A 152 -24.60 10.52 11.56
N GLY A 153 -23.91 9.49 12.07
CA GLY A 153 -23.78 8.17 11.47
C GLY A 153 -22.56 8.01 10.55
N LEU A 154 -21.88 9.09 10.15
CA LEU A 154 -20.68 9.00 9.30
C LEU A 154 -19.40 8.75 10.09
N GLU A 155 -19.38 8.98 11.40
CA GLU A 155 -18.22 8.76 12.27
C GLU A 155 -17.69 7.32 12.19
N ALA A 156 -18.58 6.34 11.99
CA ALA A 156 -18.23 4.92 11.84
C ALA A 156 -17.38 4.63 10.59
N PHE A 157 -17.32 5.56 9.63
CA PHE A 157 -16.54 5.43 8.40
C PHE A 157 -15.15 6.09 8.48
N GLY A 158 -14.79 6.75 9.58
CA GLY A 158 -13.48 7.40 9.72
C GLY A 158 -12.31 6.43 9.52
N GLU A 159 -12.31 5.31 10.25
CA GLU A 159 -11.32 4.23 10.08
C GLU A 159 -11.39 3.61 8.67
N ALA A 160 -12.61 3.38 8.18
CA ALA A 160 -12.82 2.72 6.90
C ALA A 160 -12.21 3.52 5.75
N ILE A 161 -12.47 4.84 5.72
CA ILE A 161 -11.92 5.75 4.72
C ILE A 161 -10.41 5.89 4.91
N SER A 162 -9.92 6.18 6.11
CA SER A 162 -8.48 6.42 6.31
C SER A 162 -7.64 5.21 5.91
N THR A 163 -8.10 3.99 6.24
CA THR A 163 -7.40 2.72 5.96
C THR A 163 -7.51 2.33 4.49
N TYR A 164 -8.68 2.48 3.86
CA TYR A 164 -8.86 2.28 2.42
C TYR A 164 -7.87 3.15 1.62
N LEU A 165 -7.72 4.42 2.03
CA LEU A 165 -6.90 5.39 1.34
C LEU A 165 -5.41 5.08 1.39
N ILE A 166 -4.93 4.21 2.29
CA ILE A 166 -3.52 3.82 2.33
C ILE A 166 -3.10 3.19 1.01
N ILE A 167 -3.83 2.17 0.56
CA ILE A 167 -3.50 1.44 -0.68
C ILE A 167 -3.88 2.24 -1.91
N GLU A 168 -5.03 2.93 -1.89
CA GLU A 168 -5.42 3.79 -3.01
C GLU A 168 -4.40 4.91 -3.25
N GLN A 169 -3.72 5.42 -2.22
CA GLN A 169 -2.65 6.43 -2.35
C GLN A 169 -1.44 5.89 -3.13
N PHE A 170 -1.04 4.62 -2.90
CA PHE A 170 0.02 3.97 -3.70
C PHE A 170 -0.38 3.89 -5.17
N TYR A 171 -1.61 3.41 -5.44
CA TYR A 171 -2.12 3.30 -6.80
C TYR A 171 -2.23 4.65 -7.50
N PHE A 172 -2.82 5.65 -6.83
CA PHE A 172 -2.93 7.00 -7.37
C PHE A 172 -1.55 7.58 -7.68
N GLY A 173 -0.57 7.24 -6.84
CA GLY A 173 0.80 7.63 -7.05
C GLY A 173 1.48 7.04 -8.26
N ALA A 174 1.15 5.80 -8.60
CA ALA A 174 1.69 5.11 -9.76
C ALA A 174 0.94 5.44 -11.05
N LEU A 175 -0.39 5.62 -10.95
CA LEU A 175 -1.31 5.59 -12.08
C LEU A 175 -2.09 6.89 -12.31
N GLY A 176 -1.96 7.88 -11.41
CA GLY A 176 -2.63 9.18 -11.54
C GLY A 176 -2.34 9.83 -12.89
N GLY A 177 -3.38 10.38 -13.52
CA GLY A 177 -3.32 10.89 -14.90
C GLY A 177 -3.69 9.85 -15.97
N ARG A 178 -3.75 8.55 -15.65
CA ARG A 178 -4.32 7.55 -16.57
C ARG A 178 -5.84 7.51 -16.46
N SER A 179 -6.53 7.67 -17.58
CA SER A 179 -8.00 7.75 -17.60
C SER A 179 -8.70 6.45 -17.20
N ASP A 180 -8.13 5.29 -17.54
CA ASP A 180 -8.65 3.98 -17.16
C ASP A 180 -8.59 3.77 -15.64
N TYR A 181 -7.45 4.09 -15.02
CA TYR A 181 -7.29 4.08 -13.57
C TYR A 181 -8.23 5.06 -12.89
N GLU A 182 -8.28 6.32 -13.32
CA GLU A 182 -9.09 7.34 -12.65
C GLU A 182 -10.59 7.03 -12.71
N ALA A 183 -11.08 6.42 -13.79
CA ALA A 183 -12.45 5.93 -13.88
C ALA A 183 -12.75 4.83 -12.86
N ILE A 184 -11.86 3.83 -12.73
CA ILE A 184 -11.99 2.74 -11.75
C ILE A 184 -11.85 3.26 -10.30
N ALA A 185 -10.93 4.19 -10.05
CA ALA A 185 -10.75 4.79 -8.75
C ALA A 185 -11.98 5.61 -8.34
N ALA A 186 -12.53 6.41 -9.26
CA ALA A 186 -13.76 7.18 -9.01
C ALA A 186 -14.97 6.26 -8.73
N GLU A 187 -15.10 5.13 -9.43
CA GLU A 187 -16.13 4.12 -9.20
C GLU A 187 -15.98 3.48 -7.80
N GLY A 188 -14.76 3.08 -7.41
CA GLY A 188 -14.48 2.50 -6.09
C GLY A 188 -14.73 3.48 -4.94
N LEU A 189 -14.23 4.71 -5.07
CA LEU A 189 -14.49 5.80 -4.10
C LEU A 189 -15.97 6.13 -4.03
N GLY A 190 -16.65 6.22 -5.17
CA GLY A 190 -18.09 6.42 -5.25
C GLY A 190 -18.84 5.36 -4.45
N GLY A 191 -18.51 4.08 -4.65
CA GLY A 191 -19.06 2.99 -3.85
C GLY A 191 -18.80 3.16 -2.34
N LEU A 192 -17.59 3.55 -1.93
CA LEU A 192 -17.27 3.77 -0.51
C LEU A 192 -18.15 4.86 0.11
N ILE A 193 -18.29 5.97 -0.59
CA ILE A 193 -19.10 7.10 -0.13
C ILE A 193 -20.60 6.75 -0.19
N ASP A 194 -21.07 6.07 -1.22
CA ASP A 194 -22.47 5.63 -1.32
C ASP A 194 -22.87 4.74 -0.14
N ARG A 195 -22.00 3.80 0.27
CA ARG A 195 -22.22 2.98 1.46
C ARG A 195 -22.29 3.79 2.76
N ALA A 196 -21.45 4.81 2.89
CA ALA A 196 -21.46 5.71 4.04
C ALA A 196 -22.79 6.48 4.15
N PHE A 197 -23.42 6.80 3.02
CA PHE A 197 -24.72 7.46 2.95
C PHE A 197 -25.92 6.49 2.88
N GLY A 198 -25.70 5.19 3.09
CA GLY A 198 -26.76 4.17 3.06
C GLY A 198 -27.39 3.96 1.68
N ARG A 199 -26.67 4.31 0.61
CA ARG A 199 -27.11 4.09 -0.77
C ARG A 199 -26.73 2.68 -1.24
N PRO A 200 -27.52 2.07 -2.14
CA PRO A 200 -27.16 0.79 -2.75
C PRO A 200 -25.94 0.94 -3.66
N ASP A 201 -25.26 -0.18 -3.91
CA ASP A 201 -24.16 -0.23 -4.86
C ASP A 201 -24.70 -0.29 -6.29
N ASP A 202 -24.33 0.69 -7.12
CA ASP A 202 -24.50 0.60 -8.56
C ASP A 202 -23.55 -0.45 -9.18
N PRO A 203 -23.79 -0.89 -10.43
CA PRO A 203 -22.85 -1.71 -11.17
C PRO A 203 -21.43 -1.12 -11.24
N ALA A 204 -20.42 -1.99 -11.32
CA ALA A 204 -19.02 -1.61 -11.41
C ALA A 204 -18.56 -1.58 -12.88
N SER A 205 -19.25 -0.80 -13.71
CA SER A 205 -19.12 -0.80 -15.16
C SER A 205 -17.72 -0.44 -15.67
N ALA A 206 -17.01 0.49 -15.01
CA ALA A 206 -15.64 0.84 -15.39
C ALA A 206 -14.68 -0.32 -15.10
N THR A 207 -14.81 -0.92 -13.92
CA THR A 207 -14.04 -2.10 -13.51
C THR A 207 -14.30 -3.30 -14.42
N GLU A 208 -15.57 -3.60 -14.71
CA GLU A 208 -15.97 -4.71 -15.58
C GLU A 208 -15.47 -4.49 -17.02
N SER A 209 -15.63 -3.28 -17.57
CA SER A 209 -15.12 -2.95 -18.90
C SER A 209 -13.60 -3.11 -19.02
N TYR A 210 -12.86 -2.83 -17.95
CA TYR A 210 -11.42 -3.07 -17.90
C TYR A 210 -11.10 -4.56 -17.85
N ILE A 211 -11.76 -5.31 -16.96
CA ILE A 211 -11.56 -6.77 -16.81
C ILE A 211 -11.86 -7.50 -18.12
N ASP A 212 -12.93 -7.14 -18.84
CA ASP A 212 -13.31 -7.77 -20.11
C ASP A 212 -12.24 -7.63 -21.21
N ARG A 213 -11.41 -6.60 -21.13
CA ARG A 213 -10.30 -6.34 -22.07
C ARG A 213 -8.97 -6.86 -21.56
N MET A 214 -8.92 -7.23 -20.28
CA MET A 214 -7.71 -7.64 -19.59
C MET A 214 -7.38 -9.09 -19.90
N VAL A 215 -6.14 -9.35 -20.34
CA VAL A 215 -5.61 -10.70 -20.39
C VAL A 215 -4.87 -10.96 -19.08
N ILE A 216 -5.53 -11.63 -18.13
CA ILE A 216 -4.86 -12.07 -16.90
C ILE A 216 -3.81 -13.12 -17.28
N PRO A 217 -2.53 -12.92 -16.93
CA PRO A 217 -1.53 -13.95 -17.14
C PRO A 217 -1.90 -15.20 -16.35
N LYS A 218 -1.80 -16.39 -16.99
CA LYS A 218 -1.81 -17.66 -16.24
C LYS A 218 -0.66 -17.64 -15.22
N ALA A 219 -0.75 -18.41 -14.13
CA ALA A 219 0.34 -18.42 -13.18
C ALA A 219 1.60 -18.91 -13.93
N PRO A 220 2.71 -18.17 -13.94
CA PRO A 220 3.83 -18.49 -14.83
C PRO A 220 4.48 -19.85 -14.56
N SER A 221 4.24 -20.43 -13.38
CA SER A 221 4.63 -21.78 -13.00
C SER A 221 3.64 -22.88 -13.38
N ASP A 222 2.44 -22.55 -13.86
CA ASP A 222 1.41 -23.53 -14.19
C ASP A 222 1.91 -24.48 -15.28
N GLY A 223 1.91 -25.78 -14.98
CA GLY A 223 2.40 -26.82 -15.89
C GLY A 223 3.93 -26.94 -15.98
N LEU A 224 4.70 -26.22 -15.15
CA LEU A 224 6.15 -26.44 -15.03
C LEU A 224 6.46 -27.59 -14.05
N GLU A 225 7.40 -28.44 -14.44
CA GLU A 225 7.93 -29.47 -13.53
C GLU A 225 8.53 -28.83 -12.27
N PRO A 226 8.32 -29.44 -11.07
CA PRO A 226 8.81 -28.90 -9.79
C PRO A 226 10.28 -28.48 -9.79
N ASP A 227 11.14 -29.30 -10.39
CA ASP A 227 12.59 -29.07 -10.39
C ASP A 227 13.09 -28.35 -11.66
N SER A 228 12.17 -27.89 -12.53
CA SER A 228 12.57 -27.18 -13.74
C SER A 228 13.33 -25.89 -13.39
N ILE A 229 14.38 -25.60 -14.17
CA ILE A 229 15.17 -24.39 -13.96
C ILE A 229 14.32 -23.11 -14.03
N LYS A 230 13.32 -23.08 -14.92
CA LYS A 230 12.40 -21.96 -15.07
C LYS A 230 11.60 -21.70 -13.79
N ARG A 231 11.11 -22.76 -13.15
CA ARG A 231 10.39 -22.66 -11.87
C ARG A 231 11.31 -22.20 -10.74
N ARG A 232 12.51 -22.77 -10.60
CA ARG A 232 13.48 -22.36 -9.58
C ARG A 232 13.88 -20.88 -9.68
N LEU A 233 14.06 -20.38 -10.90
CA LEU A 233 14.34 -18.95 -11.14
C LEU A 233 13.17 -18.06 -10.70
N LEU A 234 11.93 -18.47 -10.98
CA LEU A 234 10.72 -17.76 -10.54
C LEU A 234 10.56 -17.82 -9.01
N ASP A 235 10.83 -18.96 -8.38
CA ASP A 235 10.74 -19.13 -6.92
C ASP A 235 11.73 -18.20 -6.20
N VAL A 236 13.00 -18.20 -6.61
CA VAL A 236 14.01 -17.30 -6.03
C VAL A 236 13.66 -15.84 -6.25
N ALA A 237 13.18 -15.46 -7.44
CA ALA A 237 12.79 -14.08 -7.69
C ALA A 237 11.58 -13.69 -6.84
N ALA A 238 10.59 -14.57 -6.67
CA ALA A 238 9.46 -14.32 -5.78
C ALA A 238 9.92 -14.12 -4.33
N ASP A 239 10.85 -14.94 -3.83
CA ASP A 239 11.41 -14.79 -2.48
C ASP A 239 12.12 -13.43 -2.30
N GLN A 240 12.91 -13.02 -3.30
CA GLN A 240 13.55 -11.71 -3.32
C GLN A 240 12.50 -10.58 -3.34
N ILE A 241 11.46 -10.68 -4.16
CA ILE A 241 10.41 -9.67 -4.23
C ILE A 241 9.67 -9.54 -2.90
N LEU A 242 9.31 -10.66 -2.27
CA LEU A 242 8.55 -10.67 -1.02
C LEU A 242 9.38 -10.20 0.18
N SER A 243 10.70 -10.41 0.15
CA SER A 243 11.61 -9.98 1.21
C SER A 243 12.09 -8.54 1.06
N GLY A 244 12.48 -8.11 -0.15
CA GLY A 244 13.18 -6.84 -0.39
C GLY A 244 12.60 -5.98 -1.51
N GLY A 245 11.47 -6.36 -2.09
CA GLY A 245 10.79 -5.62 -3.15
C GLY A 245 11.29 -5.91 -4.56
N VAL A 246 10.63 -5.31 -5.56
CA VAL A 246 10.89 -5.60 -6.98
C VAL A 246 12.28 -5.12 -7.42
N GLY A 247 12.76 -4.01 -6.87
CA GLY A 247 14.01 -3.37 -7.29
C GLY A 247 15.28 -4.18 -7.01
N ILE A 248 15.24 -5.17 -6.11
CA ILE A 248 16.41 -6.00 -5.79
C ILE A 248 16.60 -7.19 -6.76
N VAL A 249 15.58 -7.47 -7.59
CA VAL A 249 15.62 -8.59 -8.54
C VAL A 249 16.47 -8.20 -9.74
N THR A 250 17.64 -8.81 -9.85
CA THR A 250 18.55 -8.65 -10.98
C THR A 250 18.90 -10.01 -11.56
N ASN A 251 19.36 -10.03 -12.82
CA ASN A 251 19.81 -11.26 -13.44
C ASN A 251 20.93 -11.92 -12.62
N ARG A 252 21.86 -11.10 -12.10
CA ARG A 252 22.92 -11.57 -11.22
C ARG A 252 22.39 -12.13 -9.90
N SER A 253 21.51 -11.41 -9.20
CA SER A 253 21.03 -11.84 -7.87
C SER A 253 20.30 -13.18 -7.94
N VAL A 254 19.43 -13.36 -8.93
CA VAL A 254 18.65 -14.60 -9.10
C VAL A 254 19.53 -15.75 -9.59
N SER A 255 20.34 -15.54 -10.63
CA SER A 255 21.19 -16.61 -11.17
C SER A 255 22.22 -17.10 -10.16
N THR A 256 22.78 -16.20 -9.33
CA THR A 256 23.73 -16.57 -8.27
C THR A 256 23.07 -17.48 -7.25
N GLU A 257 21.88 -17.12 -6.76
CA GLU A 257 21.14 -17.88 -5.76
C GLU A 257 20.72 -19.26 -6.28
N VAL A 258 20.28 -19.35 -7.54
CA VAL A 258 19.91 -20.63 -8.17
C VAL A 258 21.14 -21.47 -8.55
N GLY A 259 22.35 -20.89 -8.54
CA GLY A 259 23.58 -21.56 -8.97
C GLY A 259 23.68 -21.75 -10.49
N THR A 260 23.20 -20.77 -11.27
CA THR A 260 23.23 -20.79 -12.74
C THR A 260 23.95 -19.59 -13.34
N SER A 261 24.19 -19.62 -14.65
CA SER A 261 24.74 -18.47 -15.37
C SER A 261 23.66 -17.40 -15.60
N THR A 262 24.08 -16.15 -15.78
CA THR A 262 23.17 -15.04 -16.11
C THR A 262 22.52 -15.16 -17.49
N SER A 263 23.06 -15.99 -18.39
CA SER A 263 22.42 -16.24 -19.70
C SER A 263 21.21 -17.15 -19.59
N THR A 264 21.03 -17.86 -18.47
CA THR A 264 19.90 -18.79 -18.27
C THR A 264 18.55 -18.06 -18.23
N ILE A 265 18.48 -16.86 -17.65
CA ILE A 265 17.25 -16.05 -17.70
C ILE A 265 16.97 -15.59 -19.14
N ALA A 266 17.98 -15.13 -19.87
CA ALA A 266 17.83 -14.71 -21.27
C ALA A 266 17.43 -15.86 -22.21
N TYR A 267 17.70 -17.11 -21.84
CA TYR A 267 17.25 -18.29 -22.58
C TYR A 267 15.75 -18.55 -22.44
N HIS A 268 15.14 -18.20 -21.30
CA HIS A 268 13.74 -18.48 -21.00
C HIS A 268 12.81 -17.27 -21.16
N TRP A 269 13.35 -16.05 -21.10
CA TRP A 269 12.61 -14.80 -21.21
C TRP A 269 13.28 -13.86 -22.21
N ALA A 270 12.47 -13.13 -22.96
CA ALA A 270 12.95 -12.18 -23.96
C ALA A 270 13.82 -11.07 -23.34
N ASP A 271 13.46 -10.62 -22.14
CA ASP A 271 14.22 -9.64 -21.38
C ASP A 271 13.99 -9.78 -19.87
N MET A 272 14.79 -9.04 -19.09
CA MET A 272 14.67 -9.00 -17.63
C MET A 272 13.33 -8.44 -17.16
N ARG A 273 12.73 -7.51 -17.92
CA ARG A 273 11.44 -6.90 -17.56
C ARG A 273 10.34 -7.95 -17.56
N ARG A 274 10.26 -8.77 -18.61
CA ARG A 274 9.29 -9.84 -18.72
C ARG A 274 9.48 -10.89 -17.63
N PHE A 275 10.73 -11.21 -17.31
CA PHE A 275 11.04 -12.11 -16.19
C PHE A 275 10.53 -11.54 -14.86
N VAL A 276 10.78 -10.26 -14.56
CA VAL A 276 10.29 -9.62 -13.33
C VAL A 276 8.77 -9.59 -13.27
N ILE A 277 8.10 -9.29 -14.38
CA ILE A 277 6.62 -9.34 -14.45
C ILE A 277 6.12 -10.76 -14.13
N ASP A 278 6.69 -11.79 -14.76
CA ASP A 278 6.31 -13.17 -14.48
C ASP A 278 6.63 -13.56 -13.02
N ALA A 279 7.75 -13.10 -12.45
CA ALA A 279 8.10 -13.33 -11.06
C ALA A 279 7.14 -12.66 -10.08
N VAL A 280 6.66 -11.45 -10.38
CA VAL A 280 5.60 -10.78 -9.60
C VAL A 280 4.31 -11.61 -9.65
N TRP A 281 3.88 -12.06 -10.82
CA TRP A 281 2.69 -12.92 -10.94
C TRP A 281 2.85 -14.25 -10.22
N HIS A 282 4.05 -14.85 -10.31
CA HIS A 282 4.39 -16.05 -9.55
C HIS A 282 4.25 -15.81 -8.05
N ALA A 283 4.79 -14.71 -7.54
CA ALA A 283 4.68 -14.34 -6.12
C ALA A 283 3.21 -14.15 -5.68
N VAL A 284 2.36 -13.54 -6.51
CA VAL A 284 0.93 -13.35 -6.20
C VAL A 284 0.20 -14.68 -6.01
N PHE A 285 0.46 -15.65 -6.88
CA PHE A 285 -0.30 -16.91 -6.89
C PHE A 285 0.29 -17.99 -6.00
N ARG A 286 1.60 -17.99 -5.75
CA ARG A 286 2.30 -19.08 -5.04
C ARG A 286 1.81 -19.28 -3.60
N GLU A 287 1.48 -18.20 -2.91
CA GLU A 287 1.16 -18.22 -1.47
C GLU A 287 -0.30 -17.88 -1.16
N MET A 288 -1.16 -17.92 -2.18
CA MET A 288 -2.59 -17.69 -2.01
C MET A 288 -3.22 -18.83 -1.20
N PRO A 289 -3.85 -18.55 -0.05
CA PRO A 289 -4.53 -19.57 0.73
C PRO A 289 -5.60 -20.26 -0.11
N ARG A 290 -5.77 -21.58 0.07
CA ARG A 290 -6.73 -22.36 -0.75
C ARG A 290 -8.16 -21.81 -0.70
N TYR A 291 -8.58 -21.27 0.45
CA TYR A 291 -9.91 -20.68 0.60
C TYR A 291 -10.07 -19.31 -0.10
N LEU A 292 -8.97 -18.66 -0.50
CA LEU A 292 -8.97 -17.46 -1.33
C LEU A 292 -8.74 -17.76 -2.82
N ASP A 293 -8.24 -18.96 -3.14
CA ASP A 293 -8.00 -19.38 -4.52
C ASP A 293 -9.28 -19.86 -5.20
N TYR A 294 -9.99 -18.95 -5.84
CA TYR A 294 -11.21 -19.24 -6.61
C TYR A 294 -10.98 -20.22 -7.78
N ARG A 295 -9.73 -20.47 -8.19
CA ARG A 295 -9.41 -21.44 -9.26
C ARG A 295 -9.50 -22.88 -8.77
N HIS A 296 -9.43 -23.08 -7.45
CA HIS A 296 -9.44 -24.39 -6.81
C HIS A 296 -10.42 -24.38 -5.60
N PRO A 297 -11.73 -24.25 -5.86
CA PRO A 297 -12.72 -24.16 -4.80
C PRO A 297 -12.70 -25.37 -3.87
N LEU A 298 -12.90 -25.12 -2.57
CA LEU A 298 -12.85 -26.17 -1.54
C LEU A 298 -14.17 -26.94 -1.45
N GLY A 299 -15.28 -26.37 -1.93
CA GLY A 299 -16.61 -27.01 -1.86
C GLY A 299 -17.15 -27.15 -0.44
N ALA A 300 -16.58 -26.43 0.54
CA ALA A 300 -16.97 -26.51 1.95
C ALA A 300 -18.24 -25.70 2.31
N GLY A 301 -18.76 -24.91 1.36
CA GLY A 301 -19.83 -23.94 1.59
C GLY A 301 -19.34 -22.69 2.33
N PRO A 302 -20.16 -21.62 2.39
CA PRO A 302 -19.76 -20.36 3.02
C PRO A 302 -19.60 -20.51 4.54
N PRO A 303 -18.57 -19.90 5.15
CA PRO A 303 -18.41 -19.88 6.60
C PRO A 303 -19.48 -19.01 7.27
N ASP A 304 -19.71 -19.23 8.57
CA ASP A 304 -20.38 -18.22 9.40
C ASP A 304 -19.47 -16.99 9.64
N VAL A 305 -20.04 -15.93 10.21
CA VAL A 305 -19.33 -14.65 10.43
C VAL A 305 -18.14 -14.80 11.37
N GLN A 306 -18.23 -15.67 12.39
CA GLN A 306 -17.15 -15.87 13.34
C GLN A 306 -15.96 -16.53 12.65
N ARG A 307 -16.20 -17.68 12.02
CA ARG A 307 -15.19 -18.44 11.28
C ARG A 307 -14.60 -17.62 10.14
N TRP A 308 -15.42 -16.83 9.44
CA TRP A 308 -14.95 -15.90 8.43
C TRP A 308 -13.95 -14.88 9.01
N GLY A 309 -14.27 -14.29 10.17
CA GLY A 309 -13.38 -13.34 10.84
C GLY A 309 -12.05 -13.98 11.25
N GLU A 310 -12.09 -15.21 11.78
CA GLU A 310 -10.88 -15.98 12.14
C GLU A 310 -10.03 -16.28 10.89
N MET A 311 -10.64 -16.72 9.79
CA MET A 311 -9.95 -16.98 8.53
C MET A 311 -9.30 -15.71 7.97
N MET A 312 -9.99 -14.57 8.01
CA MET A 312 -9.43 -13.30 7.56
C MET A 312 -8.33 -12.78 8.48
N ALA A 313 -8.41 -13.00 9.80
CA ALA A 313 -7.33 -12.61 10.72
C ALA A 313 -6.01 -13.33 10.40
N LEU A 314 -6.05 -14.61 10.01
CA LEU A 314 -4.86 -15.38 9.60
C LEU A 314 -4.11 -14.73 8.43
N THR A 315 -4.82 -14.04 7.53
CA THR A 315 -4.20 -13.37 6.37
C THR A 315 -3.46 -12.08 6.73
N LEU A 316 -3.62 -11.59 7.97
CA LEU A 316 -3.00 -10.38 8.51
C LEU A 316 -1.89 -10.69 9.52
N GLU A 317 -1.63 -11.96 9.85
CA GLU A 317 -0.62 -12.36 10.82
C GLU A 317 0.80 -11.95 10.42
N THR A 318 1.57 -11.55 11.43
CA THR A 318 2.99 -11.19 11.35
C THR A 318 3.75 -11.85 12.51
N PRO A 319 4.87 -12.56 12.28
CA PRO A 319 5.51 -12.82 10.99
C PRO A 319 4.66 -13.75 10.11
N ALA A 320 4.65 -13.47 8.81
CA ALA A 320 3.86 -14.22 7.85
C ALA A 320 4.60 -15.52 7.47
N ASP A 321 3.96 -16.68 7.67
CA ASP A 321 4.53 -17.99 7.36
C ASP A 321 3.56 -18.82 6.49
N GLY A 322 4.06 -19.38 5.40
CA GLY A 322 3.26 -20.09 4.41
C GLY A 322 2.05 -19.27 3.92
N GLU A 323 0.85 -19.86 4.05
CA GLU A 323 -0.43 -19.21 3.69
C GLU A 323 -0.87 -18.11 4.69
N ARG A 324 -0.30 -18.06 5.90
CA ARG A 324 -0.57 -16.98 6.88
C ARG A 324 0.10 -15.68 6.45
N GLY A 325 -0.54 -14.56 6.77
CA GLY A 325 -0.08 -13.23 6.36
C GLY A 325 -0.15 -12.99 4.85
N PHE A 326 -1.00 -13.73 4.11
CA PHE A 326 -1.17 -13.54 2.67
C PHE A 326 -1.42 -12.07 2.28
N TYR A 327 -2.36 -11.38 2.93
CA TYR A 327 -2.64 -9.98 2.60
C TYR A 327 -1.48 -9.05 3.01
N VAL A 328 -0.67 -9.40 4.01
CA VAL A 328 0.56 -8.66 4.36
C VAL A 328 1.53 -8.70 3.18
N LYS A 329 1.85 -9.91 2.70
CA LYS A 329 2.76 -10.12 1.57
C LYS A 329 2.23 -9.46 0.30
N TYR A 330 0.94 -9.65 0.01
CA TYR A 330 0.32 -9.13 -1.19
C TYR A 330 0.18 -7.60 -1.19
N ALA A 331 -0.18 -6.99 -0.05
CA ALA A 331 -0.26 -5.53 0.07
C ALA A 331 1.14 -4.88 -0.07
N ARG A 332 2.17 -5.46 0.55
CA ARG A 332 3.56 -5.00 0.40
C ARG A 332 4.04 -5.11 -1.05
N LEU A 333 3.74 -6.22 -1.73
CA LEU A 333 4.04 -6.41 -3.15
C LEU A 333 3.41 -5.30 -4.01
N ILE A 334 2.11 -5.05 -3.84
CA ILE A 334 1.38 -4.00 -4.57
C ILE A 334 2.02 -2.63 -4.33
N ALA A 335 2.30 -2.29 -3.07
CA ALA A 335 2.92 -1.02 -2.70
C ALA A 335 4.30 -0.86 -3.35
N GLN A 336 5.13 -1.91 -3.34
CA GLN A 336 6.45 -1.91 -3.98
C GLN A 336 6.37 -1.76 -5.51
N VAL A 337 5.41 -2.44 -6.17
CA VAL A 337 5.16 -2.25 -7.61
C VAL A 337 4.73 -0.81 -7.90
N CYS A 338 3.88 -0.21 -7.06
CA CYS A 338 3.46 1.18 -7.22
C CYS A 338 4.61 2.18 -7.03
N LEU A 339 5.45 1.97 -6.02
CA LEU A 339 6.65 2.78 -5.80
C LEU A 339 7.61 2.68 -7.00
N GLN A 340 7.78 1.48 -7.56
CA GLN A 340 8.59 1.28 -8.75
C GLN A 340 7.96 1.95 -9.98
N ALA A 341 6.64 1.82 -10.19
CA ALA A 341 5.92 2.44 -11.31
C ALA A 341 5.95 3.96 -11.30
N ARG A 342 6.04 4.58 -10.12
CA ARG A 342 6.25 6.02 -9.99
C ARG A 342 7.63 6.47 -10.49
N ARG A 343 8.66 5.64 -10.33
CA ARG A 343 10.04 5.91 -10.78
C ARG A 343 10.28 5.53 -12.23
N ASP A 344 9.70 4.40 -12.64
CA ASP A 344 9.82 3.82 -13.97
C ASP A 344 8.42 3.55 -14.52
N PRO A 345 7.92 4.43 -15.43
CA PRO A 345 6.60 4.29 -16.03
C PRO A 345 6.34 2.95 -16.73
N SER A 346 7.39 2.18 -17.08
CA SER A 346 7.21 0.86 -17.69
C SER A 346 6.57 -0.17 -16.76
N PHE A 347 6.48 0.09 -15.45
CA PHE A 347 5.75 -0.72 -14.48
C PHE A 347 4.29 -0.29 -14.28
N GLN A 348 3.83 0.80 -14.90
CA GLN A 348 2.45 1.27 -14.71
C GLN A 348 1.41 0.26 -15.21
N GLU A 349 1.67 -0.45 -16.31
CA GLU A 349 0.77 -1.51 -16.76
C GLU A 349 0.66 -2.63 -15.72
N LEU A 350 1.76 -3.01 -15.06
CA LEU A 350 1.72 -4.00 -14.00
C LEU A 350 0.91 -3.51 -12.80
N ALA A 351 1.11 -2.26 -12.36
CA ALA A 351 0.32 -1.65 -11.29
C ALA A 351 -1.18 -1.59 -11.66
N MET A 352 -1.51 -1.28 -12.92
CA MET A 352 -2.89 -1.24 -13.41
C MET A 352 -3.53 -2.62 -13.45
N ILE A 353 -2.79 -3.65 -13.86
CA ILE A 353 -3.25 -5.05 -13.85
C ILE A 353 -3.48 -5.57 -12.41
N LEU A 354 -2.78 -5.03 -11.41
CA LEU A 354 -3.07 -5.30 -9.99
C LEU A 354 -4.28 -4.52 -9.47
N ARG A 355 -4.45 -3.25 -9.87
CA ARG A 355 -5.55 -2.37 -9.43
C ARG A 355 -6.90 -2.65 -10.07
N GLY A 356 -6.90 -2.95 -11.37
CA GLY A 356 -8.12 -3.13 -12.16
C GLY A 356 -9.05 -4.22 -11.61
N PRO A 357 -8.57 -5.46 -11.39
CA PRO A 357 -9.36 -6.55 -10.84
C PRO A 357 -9.42 -6.53 -9.30
N GLU A 358 -9.12 -5.41 -8.64
CA GLU A 358 -9.07 -5.32 -7.18
C GLU A 358 -10.35 -5.85 -6.53
N GLY A 359 -10.23 -6.68 -5.49
CA GLY A 359 -11.35 -7.43 -4.89
C GLY A 359 -11.97 -8.54 -5.75
N GLY A 360 -11.43 -8.84 -6.94
CA GLY A 360 -11.97 -9.83 -7.87
C GLY A 360 -12.05 -11.23 -7.27
N GLY A 361 -11.00 -11.67 -6.56
CA GLY A 361 -11.02 -12.96 -5.86
C GLY A 361 -12.14 -13.06 -4.81
N ASN A 362 -12.35 -11.99 -4.02
CA ASN A 362 -13.45 -11.92 -3.05
C ASN A 362 -14.81 -12.00 -3.75
N TYR A 363 -14.99 -11.26 -4.85
CA TYR A 363 -16.25 -11.24 -5.59
C TYR A 363 -16.53 -12.59 -6.27
N THR A 364 -15.57 -13.15 -7.00
CA THR A 364 -15.73 -14.43 -7.71
C THR A 364 -15.98 -15.57 -6.74
N ASN A 365 -15.27 -15.60 -5.60
CA ASN A 365 -15.43 -16.67 -4.60
C ASN A 365 -16.51 -16.38 -3.53
N ARG A 366 -17.34 -15.34 -3.69
CA ARG A 366 -18.25 -14.88 -2.63
C ARG A 366 -19.19 -15.96 -2.08
N GLY A 367 -19.60 -16.91 -2.92
CA GLY A 367 -20.49 -18.01 -2.50
C GLY A 367 -19.84 -19.05 -1.59
N GLU A 368 -18.51 -19.17 -1.59
CA GLU A 368 -17.76 -20.08 -0.70
C GLU A 368 -16.98 -19.35 0.39
N LEU A 369 -16.58 -18.10 0.13
CA LEU A 369 -15.72 -17.34 1.04
C LEU A 369 -16.49 -16.46 2.02
N TRP A 370 -17.62 -15.87 1.61
CA TRP A 370 -18.30 -14.86 2.40
C TRP A 370 -19.57 -15.40 3.07
N PRO A 371 -19.85 -15.01 4.34
CA PRO A 371 -21.09 -15.36 4.99
C PRO A 371 -22.30 -14.92 4.17
N PRO A 372 -23.35 -15.75 4.03
CA PRO A 372 -24.44 -15.52 3.08
C PRO A 372 -25.29 -14.28 3.39
N GLN A 373 -25.22 -13.78 4.63
CA GLN A 373 -25.84 -12.55 5.09
C GLN A 373 -25.18 -11.26 4.56
N PHE A 374 -23.98 -11.34 3.96
CA PHE A 374 -23.34 -10.18 3.34
C PHE A 374 -23.66 -10.15 1.85
N ASP A 375 -24.16 -9.01 1.37
CA ASP A 375 -24.36 -8.79 -0.05
C ASP A 375 -23.08 -8.25 -0.71
N LEU A 376 -22.21 -9.18 -1.10
CA LEU A 376 -20.91 -8.84 -1.68
C LEU A 376 -21.01 -8.53 -3.18
N THR A 377 -21.46 -7.32 -3.49
CA THR A 377 -21.40 -6.75 -4.85
C THR A 377 -19.95 -6.56 -5.32
N ARG A 378 -19.75 -6.26 -6.61
CA ARG A 378 -18.41 -5.97 -7.14
C ARG A 378 -17.78 -4.73 -6.48
N ARG A 379 -18.59 -3.70 -6.19
CA ARG A 379 -18.14 -2.50 -5.45
C ARG A 379 -17.81 -2.83 -4.00
N ALA A 380 -18.67 -3.58 -3.30
CA ALA A 380 -18.42 -4.00 -1.92
C ALA A 380 -17.13 -4.83 -1.79
N ALA A 381 -16.89 -5.76 -2.71
CA ALA A 381 -15.66 -6.54 -2.74
C ALA A 381 -14.40 -5.68 -2.92
N THR A 382 -14.48 -4.66 -3.79
CA THR A 382 -13.37 -3.71 -4.03
C THR A 382 -13.11 -2.86 -2.78
N ARG A 383 -14.16 -2.33 -2.14
CA ARG A 383 -14.04 -1.57 -0.88
C ARG A 383 -13.34 -2.38 0.21
N PHE A 384 -13.81 -3.59 0.44
CA PHE A 384 -13.24 -4.45 1.46
C PHE A 384 -11.80 -4.85 1.13
N ALA A 385 -11.50 -5.17 -0.13
CA ALA A 385 -10.16 -5.56 -0.56
C ALA A 385 -9.13 -4.44 -0.37
N LEU A 386 -9.48 -3.19 -0.68
CA LEU A 386 -8.60 -2.04 -0.45
C LEU A 386 -8.43 -1.75 1.05
N TRP A 387 -9.50 -1.87 1.83
CA TRP A 387 -9.43 -1.72 3.28
C TRP A 387 -8.53 -2.80 3.93
N ILE A 388 -8.74 -4.10 3.63
CA ILE A 388 -7.99 -5.18 4.27
C ILE A 388 -6.50 -5.14 3.91
N LYS A 389 -6.16 -4.71 2.69
CA LYS A 389 -4.77 -4.49 2.30
C LYS A 389 -4.14 -3.28 3.00
N GLY A 390 -4.90 -2.21 3.21
CA GLY A 390 -4.49 -1.08 4.04
C GLY A 390 -4.26 -1.47 5.50
N ALA A 391 -5.12 -2.33 6.05
CA ALA A 391 -4.93 -2.89 7.37
C ALA A 391 -3.71 -3.83 7.43
N ALA A 392 -3.48 -4.63 6.38
CA ALA A 392 -2.35 -5.56 6.31
C ALA A 392 -0.99 -4.85 6.25
N ILE A 393 -0.85 -3.79 5.46
CA ILE A 393 0.40 -3.03 5.38
C ILE A 393 0.69 -2.31 6.70
N MET A 394 -0.34 -1.81 7.38
CA MET A 394 -0.21 -1.25 8.73
C MET A 394 0.22 -2.31 9.74
N ALA A 395 -0.45 -3.47 9.75
CA ALA A 395 -0.11 -4.59 10.64
C ALA A 395 1.35 -5.03 10.46
N ALA A 396 1.83 -5.10 9.21
CA ALA A 396 3.21 -5.42 8.90
C ALA A 396 4.20 -4.40 9.49
N ALA A 397 3.84 -3.12 9.48
CA ALA A 397 4.72 -2.04 9.89
C ALA A 397 4.66 -1.72 11.40
N THR A 398 3.55 -2.06 12.07
CA THR A 398 3.35 -1.81 13.50
C THR A 398 3.44 -3.06 14.37
N GLY A 399 3.18 -4.24 13.82
CA GLY A 399 2.93 -5.48 14.54
C GLY A 399 1.50 -5.63 15.08
N ASP A 400 0.59 -4.69 14.76
CA ASP A 400 -0.77 -4.66 15.29
C ASP A 400 -1.79 -5.08 14.22
N ALA A 401 -2.00 -6.38 14.08
CA ALA A 401 -3.02 -6.91 13.18
C ALA A 401 -4.44 -6.76 13.78
N PRO A 402 -5.45 -6.38 12.97
CA PRO A 402 -6.86 -6.52 13.36
C PRO A 402 -7.20 -7.96 13.74
N ASP A 403 -7.88 -8.13 14.86
CA ASP A 403 -8.44 -9.42 15.26
C ASP A 403 -9.73 -9.75 14.49
N ALA A 404 -10.23 -10.97 14.70
CA ALA A 404 -11.46 -11.46 14.08
C ALA A 404 -12.68 -10.57 14.39
N ALA A 405 -12.81 -10.05 15.62
CA ALA A 405 -13.95 -9.24 16.02
C ALA A 405 -13.97 -7.87 15.31
N ARG A 406 -12.80 -7.26 15.16
CA ARG A 406 -12.62 -6.03 14.39
C ARG A 406 -12.91 -6.23 12.91
N LEU A 407 -12.44 -7.34 12.32
CA LEU A 407 -12.75 -7.68 10.94
C LEU A 407 -14.25 -7.84 10.69
N GLN A 408 -14.96 -8.50 11.60
CA GLN A 408 -16.42 -8.63 11.53
C GLN A 408 -17.12 -7.28 11.61
N THR A 409 -16.66 -6.40 12.51
CA THR A 409 -17.22 -5.05 12.68
C THR A 409 -17.07 -4.25 11.40
N VAL A 410 -15.87 -4.25 10.82
CA VAL A 410 -15.61 -3.53 9.57
C VAL A 410 -16.36 -4.13 8.39
N ALA A 411 -16.51 -5.45 8.30
CA ALA A 411 -17.30 -6.09 7.26
C ALA A 411 -18.76 -5.58 7.27
N LYS A 412 -19.36 -5.43 8.46
CA LYS A 412 -20.72 -4.86 8.63
C LYS A 412 -20.79 -3.39 8.20
N THR A 413 -19.72 -2.63 8.44
CA THR A 413 -19.61 -1.24 7.98
C THR A 413 -19.48 -1.15 6.46
N LEU A 414 -18.62 -1.98 5.85
CA LEU A 414 -18.25 -1.88 4.44
C LEU A 414 -19.14 -2.66 3.47
N VAL A 415 -19.89 -3.65 3.96
CA VAL A 415 -20.72 -4.52 3.14
C VAL A 415 -22.15 -4.51 3.68
N THR A 416 -23.12 -4.35 2.77
CA THR A 416 -24.54 -4.36 3.13
C THR A 416 -24.93 -5.74 3.64
N GLN A 417 -25.75 -5.79 4.69
CA GLN A 417 -26.33 -7.03 5.19
C GLN A 417 -27.65 -7.29 4.47
N ARG A 418 -27.91 -8.55 4.13
CA ARG A 418 -29.21 -9.01 3.63
C ARG A 418 -30.15 -9.14 4.83
N ASP A 419 -31.38 -8.66 4.64
CA ASP A 419 -32.47 -8.82 5.60
C ASP A 419 -32.93 -10.28 5.71
#